data_AF-A0A1R0Y1C4-F1
#
_entry.id   AF-A0A1R0Y1C4-F1
#
_cell.length_a   1.000
_cell.length_b   1.000
_cell.length_c   1.000
_cell.angle_alpha   90.00
_cell.angle_beta   90.00
_cell.angle_gamma   90.00
#
_symmetry.space_group_name_H-M   'P 1'
#
loop_
_entity.id
_entity.type
_entity.pdbx_description
1 polymer ?
#
loop_
_entity_poly.entity_id
_entity_poly.type
_entity_poly.pdbx_seq_one_letter_code
_entity_poly.pdbx_strand_id
1 'polypeptide(L)'
;MIVQWTETAVHRLHQIKSDHYTEQETMEYKINLIRRVEDKVISMGTILPSREFPNTYYCIVDRYIVSYKVLDNGERYVITAFKHGAMQRNLKY
;
A
#
# COMPACT_ATOMS: atom_id res chain seq x y z
N MET A 1 0.65 5.79 -16.86
CA MET A 1 0.78 4.70 -15.87
C MET A 1 -0.45 4.69 -15.00
N ILE A 2 -1.00 3.51 -14.70
CA ILE A 2 -2.26 3.35 -13.97
C ILE A 2 -1.98 2.60 -12.67
N VAL A 3 -2.42 3.16 -11.53
CA VAL A 3 -2.39 2.46 -10.24
C VAL A 3 -3.81 2.02 -9.89
N GLN A 4 -3.97 0.74 -9.59
CA GLN A 4 -5.24 0.14 -9.21
C GLN A 4 -5.14 -0.43 -7.81
N TRP A 5 -6.16 -0.17 -7.00
CA TRP A 5 -6.29 -0.75 -5.67
C TRP A 5 -7.29 -1.89 -5.73
N THR A 6 -6.91 -3.06 -5.21
CA THR A 6 -7.90 -4.13 -5.00
C THR A 6 -8.91 -3.71 -3.94
N GLU A 7 -10.12 -4.27 -3.99
CA GLU A 7 -11.15 -4.03 -2.96
C GLU A 7 -10.63 -4.30 -1.55
N THR A 8 -9.80 -5.33 -1.39
CA THR A 8 -9.15 -5.66 -0.11
C THR A 8 -8.25 -4.52 0.37
N ALA A 9 -7.45 -3.92 -0.50
CA ALA A 9 -6.57 -2.82 -0.15
C ALA A 9 -7.36 -1.54 0.17
N VAL A 10 -8.39 -1.23 -0.62
CA VAL A 10 -9.30 -0.09 -0.36
C VAL A 10 -10.00 -0.25 0.99
N HIS A 11 -10.54 -1.43 1.28
CA HIS A 11 -11.21 -1.71 2.55
C HIS A 11 -10.27 -1.47 3.74
N ARG A 12 -9.00 -1.90 3.65
CA ARG A 12 -8.00 -1.66 4.70
C ARG A 12 -7.69 -0.18 4.89
N LEU A 13 -7.64 0.60 3.81
CA LEU A 13 -7.47 2.04 3.89
C LEU A 13 -8.67 2.72 4.57
N HIS A 14 -9.90 2.29 4.25
CA HIS A 14 -11.11 2.83 4.85
C HIS A 14 -11.17 2.61 6.37
N GLN A 15 -10.65 1.48 6.84
CA GLN A 15 -10.56 1.13 8.26
C GLN A 15 -9.60 2.00 9.08
N ILE A 16 -8.78 2.85 8.45
CA ILE A 16 -7.93 3.80 9.18
C ILE A 16 -8.83 4.76 9.97
N LYS A 17 -8.61 4.82 11.28
CA LYS A 17 -9.25 5.77 12.19
C LYS A 17 -8.18 6.38 13.07
N SER A 18 -8.46 7.57 13.60
CA SER A 18 -7.62 8.18 14.61
C SER A 18 -8.47 8.56 15.82
N ASP A 19 -7.95 8.30 17.01
CA ASP A 19 -8.54 8.74 18.28
C ASP A 19 -8.07 10.17 18.65
N HIS A 20 -7.13 10.73 17.89
CA HIS A 20 -6.49 12.02 18.17
C HIS A 20 -6.84 13.14 17.18
N TYR A 21 -7.40 12.78 16.02
CA TYR A 21 -7.74 13.73 14.96
C TYR A 21 -9.23 13.69 14.66
N THR A 22 -9.75 14.81 14.14
CA THR A 22 -11.11 14.87 13.63
C THR A 22 -11.32 13.96 12.42
N GLU A 23 -12.57 13.68 12.09
CA GLU A 23 -12.90 12.89 10.89
C GLU A 23 -12.40 13.57 9.61
N GLN A 24 -12.47 14.89 9.53
CA GLN A 24 -11.99 15.67 8.40
C GLN A 24 -10.47 15.55 8.24
N GLU A 25 -9.71 15.77 9.31
CA GLU A 25 -8.25 15.60 9.29
C GLU A 25 -7.85 14.16 8.95
N THR A 26 -8.60 13.18 9.45
CA THR A 26 -8.38 11.76 9.13
C THR A 26 -8.66 11.49 7.65
N MET A 27 -9.68 12.12 7.06
CA MET A 27 -9.98 12.01 5.63
C MET A 27 -8.89 12.64 4.77
N GLU A 28 -8.43 13.85 5.12
CA GLU A 28 -7.34 14.53 4.44
C GLU A 28 -6.04 13.71 4.51
N TYR A 29 -5.76 13.10 5.67
CA TYR A 29 -4.67 12.16 5.82
C TYR A 29 -4.79 10.96 4.86
N LYS A 30 -5.97 10.32 4.79
CA LYS A 30 -6.19 9.17 3.87
C LYS A 30 -5.97 9.57 2.41
N ILE A 31 -6.48 10.71 1.97
CA ILE A 31 -6.30 11.21 0.59
C ILE A 31 -4.81 11.42 0.29
N ASN A 32 -4.09 12.07 1.20
CA ASN A 32 -2.65 12.30 1.04
C ASN A 32 -1.86 10.97 1.07
N LEU A 33 -2.30 10.00 1.86
CA LEU A 33 -1.68 8.68 1.92
C LEU A 33 -1.84 7.92 0.61
N ILE A 34 -3.03 7.94 -0.01
CA ILE A 34 -3.25 7.33 -1.34
C ILE A 34 -2.25 7.89 -2.34
N ARG A 35 -2.17 9.23 -2.47
CA ARG A 35 -1.27 9.90 -3.42
C ARG A 35 0.19 9.49 -3.22
N ARG A 36 0.67 9.51 -1.96
CA ARG A 36 2.04 9.09 -1.64
C ARG A 36 2.30 7.63 -1.97
N VAL A 37 1.31 6.76 -1.76
CA VAL A 37 1.43 5.34 -2.11
C VAL A 37 1.54 5.16 -3.62
N GLU A 38 0.68 5.82 -4.39
CA GLU A 38 0.70 5.73 -5.85
C GLU A 38 2.02 6.23 -6.43
N ASP A 39 2.47 7.42 -6.01
CA ASP A 39 3.76 7.99 -6.41
C ASP A 39 4.92 7.06 -6.03
N LYS A 40 4.89 6.51 -4.80
CA LYS A 40 5.96 5.63 -4.33
C LYS A 40 6.00 4.34 -5.12
N VAL A 41 4.86 3.71 -5.38
CA VAL A 41 4.78 2.46 -6.14
C VAL A 41 5.29 2.65 -7.57
N ILE A 42 4.92 3.75 -8.23
CA ILE A 42 5.42 4.09 -9.56
C ILE A 42 6.93 4.30 -9.52
N SER A 43 7.43 5.14 -8.60
CA SER A 43 8.87 5.45 -8.50
C SER A 43 9.72 4.23 -8.15
N MET A 44 9.18 3.29 -7.37
CA MET A 44 9.88 2.09 -6.93
C MET A 44 9.91 1.01 -8.00
N GLY A 45 8.94 0.97 -8.91
CA GLY A 45 8.92 0.00 -10.01
C GLY A 45 9.05 -1.44 -9.50
N THR A 46 10.17 -2.08 -9.82
CA THR A 46 10.48 -3.47 -9.45
C THR A 46 11.66 -3.59 -8.48
N ILE A 47 12.07 -2.49 -7.82
CA ILE A 47 13.29 -2.41 -7.00
C ILE A 47 13.27 -3.35 -5.79
N LEU A 48 12.13 -3.51 -5.13
CA LEU A 48 12.00 -4.33 -3.91
C LEU A 48 11.06 -5.53 -4.13
N PRO A 49 11.56 -6.64 -4.69
CA PRO A 49 10.79 -7.86 -4.84
C PRO A 49 10.55 -8.55 -3.50
N SER A 50 9.38 -9.17 -3.38
CA SER A 50 9.03 -10.06 -2.28
C SER A 50 9.78 -11.39 -2.43
N ARG A 51 10.32 -11.89 -1.32
CA ARG A 51 10.95 -13.22 -1.27
C ARG A 51 9.92 -14.35 -1.21
N GLU A 52 8.76 -14.07 -0.63
CA GLU A 52 7.71 -15.08 -0.35
C GLU A 52 6.72 -15.23 -1.51
N PHE A 53 6.53 -14.16 -2.30
CA PHE A 53 5.52 -14.11 -3.35
C PHE A 53 6.15 -13.70 -4.69
N PRO A 54 6.27 -14.62 -5.66
CA PRO A 54 6.77 -14.30 -7.00
C PRO A 54 6.02 -13.16 -7.66
N ASN A 55 6.73 -12.33 -8.43
CA ASN A 55 6.18 -11.17 -9.15
C ASN A 55 5.40 -10.18 -8.28
N THR A 56 5.70 -10.16 -6.98
CA THR A 56 5.13 -9.22 -6.02
C THR A 56 6.25 -8.35 -5.49
N TYR A 57 6.00 -7.06 -5.40
CA TYR A 57 6.91 -6.06 -4.89
C TYR A 57 6.29 -5.39 -3.70
N TYR A 58 7.11 -4.74 -2.88
CA TYR A 58 6.61 -3.98 -1.75
C TYR A 58 7.37 -2.69 -1.53
N CYS A 59 6.69 -1.74 -0.89
CA CYS A 59 7.31 -0.54 -0.38
C CYS A 59 6.69 -0.18 0.97
N ILE A 60 7.40 0.66 1.73
CA ILE A 60 6.91 1.19 2.98
C ILE A 60 6.59 2.67 2.74
N VAL A 61 5.37 3.07 3.11
CA VAL A 61 4.91 4.46 3.03
C VAL A 61 4.34 4.81 4.39
N ASP A 62 4.98 5.79 5.05
CA ASP A 62 4.69 6.12 6.44
C ASP A 62 4.79 4.86 7.33
N ARG A 63 3.71 4.46 8.00
CA ARG A 63 3.66 3.25 8.83
C ARG A 63 3.08 2.05 8.09
N TYR A 64 2.85 2.12 6.79
CA TYR A 64 2.17 1.07 6.03
C TYR A 64 3.10 0.32 5.09
N ILE A 65 2.97 -1.00 5.08
CA ILE A 65 3.57 -1.89 4.11
C ILE A 65 2.55 -2.07 2.98
N VAL A 66 2.96 -1.67 1.78
CA VAL A 66 2.17 -1.77 0.56
C VAL A 66 2.76 -2.87 -0.29
N SER A 67 1.96 -3.86 -0.68
CA SER A 67 2.35 -4.89 -1.63
C SER A 67 1.62 -4.67 -2.95
N TYR A 68 2.34 -4.82 -4.05
CA TYR A 68 1.81 -4.56 -5.39
C TYR A 68 2.43 -5.48 -6.44
N LYS A 69 1.75 -5.60 -7.57
CA LYS A 69 2.26 -6.27 -8.77
C LYS A 69 2.44 -5.26 -9.88
N VAL A 70 3.48 -5.47 -10.68
CA VAL A 70 3.73 -4.71 -11.90
C VAL A 70 3.28 -5.57 -13.08
N LEU A 71 2.36 -5.04 -13.89
CA LEU A 71 1.78 -5.69 -15.06
C LEU A 71 2.08 -4.85 -16.31
N ASP A 72 1.81 -5.43 -17.48
CA ASP A 72 1.88 -4.74 -18.77
C ASP A 72 3.23 -4.01 -18.96
N ASN A 73 4.35 -4.66 -18.61
CA ASN A 73 5.71 -4.12 -18.68
C ASN A 73 5.95 -2.79 -17.93
N GLY A 74 5.18 -2.51 -16.87
CA GLY A 74 5.33 -1.29 -16.08
C GLY A 74 4.27 -0.22 -16.35
N GLU A 75 3.28 -0.51 -17.20
CA GLU A 75 2.19 0.44 -17.46
C GLU A 75 1.12 0.41 -16.36
N ARG A 76 0.99 -0.73 -15.66
CA ARG A 76 -0.04 -0.95 -14.63
C ARG A 76 0.56 -1.48 -13.33
N TYR A 77 0.18 -0.84 -12.24
CA TYR A 77 0.55 -1.24 -10.88
C TYR A 77 -0.71 -1.60 -10.11
N VAL A 78 -0.79 -2.84 -9.62
CA VAL A 78 -1.95 -3.33 -8.86
C VAL A 78 -1.55 -3.50 -7.40
N ILE A 79 -2.05 -2.64 -6.53
CA ILE A 79 -1.87 -2.73 -5.08
C ILE A 79 -2.75 -3.86 -4.56
N THR A 80 -2.11 -4.96 -4.18
CA THR A 80 -2.77 -6.20 -3.75
C THR A 80 -3.00 -6.23 -2.24
N ALA A 81 -2.15 -5.57 -1.45
CA ALA A 81 -2.30 -5.50 -0.01
C ALA A 81 -1.80 -4.19 0.57
N PHE A 82 -2.48 -3.73 1.63
CA PHE A 82 -2.16 -2.53 2.39
C PHE A 82 -2.28 -2.87 3.88
N LYS A 83 -1.17 -2.83 4.61
CA LYS A 83 -1.11 -3.28 6.02
C LYS A 83 -0.34 -2.29 6.88
N HIS A 84 -0.82 -2.03 8.09
CA HIS A 84 -0.04 -1.26 9.06
C HIS A 84 1.16 -2.10 9.52
N GLY A 85 2.35 -1.50 9.61
CA GLY A 85 3.61 -2.18 9.92
C GLY A 85 3.65 -2.77 11.33
N ALA A 86 2.88 -2.21 12.26
CA ALA A 86 2.69 -2.77 13.61
C ALA A 86 1.72 -3.96 13.64
N MET A 87 0.99 -4.25 12.55
CA MET A 87 0.14 -5.44 12.48
C MET A 87 1.06 -6.66 12.43
N GLN A 88 1.16 -7.37 13.55
CA GLN A 88 2.12 -8.46 13.74
C GLN A 88 2.11 -9.44 12.56
N ARG A 89 3.29 -9.68 12.01
CA ARG A 89 3.56 -10.89 11.25
C ARG A 89 3.55 -12.04 12.25
N ASN A 90 2.58 -12.95 12.14
CA ASN A 90 2.70 -14.28 12.74
C ASN A 90 3.82 -15.05 12.01
N LEU A 91 5.08 -14.62 12.18
CA LEU A 91 6.25 -15.41 11.80
C LEU A 91 6.40 -16.47 12.87
N LYS A 92 5.91 -17.68 12.59
CA LYS A 92 6.34 -18.86 13.33
C LYS A 92 7.78 -19.13 12.91
N TYR A 93 8.72 -18.97 13.84
CA TYR A 93 10.09 -19.49 13.72
C TYR A 93 10.07 -21.01 13.88
#